data_AF-A0A7V3H4H6-F1
#
_entry.id   AF-A0A7V3H4H6-F1
#
_cell.length_a   1.000
_cell.length_b   1.000
_cell.length_c   1.000
_cell.angle_alpha   90.00
_cell.angle_beta   90.00
_cell.angle_gamma   90.00
#
_symmetry.space_group_name_H-M   'P 1'
#
loop_
_entity.id
_entity.type
_entity.pdbx_description
1 polymer ?
#
loop_
_entity_poly.entity_id
_entity_poly.type
_entity_poly.pdbx_seq_one_letter_code
_entity_poly.pdbx_strand_id
1 'polypeptide(L)'
;MADAARIQRDITGTASYLGQVRKRGALRVQAATPARLRRAMAGLSRTALAWRPAPGEWSIQEIVCHLADVEVVNGWRYRMILAQSGSRLTAFDQDR
;
A
#
# COMPACT_ATOMS: atom_id res chain seq x y z
N MET A 1 22.43 2.46 9.04
CA MET A 1 21.83 1.11 9.03
C MET A 1 20.73 0.93 10.10
N ALA A 2 20.11 2.01 10.61
CA ALA A 2 19.12 1.95 11.70
C ALA A 2 17.66 2.29 11.27
N ASP A 3 17.38 2.42 9.98
CA ASP A 3 16.11 3.02 9.51
C ASP A 3 15.12 2.03 8.85
N ALA A 4 15.60 0.90 8.32
CA ALA A 4 14.74 -0.12 7.70
C ALA A 4 13.86 -0.87 8.73
N ALA A 5 14.38 -1.09 9.93
CA ALA A 5 13.66 -1.74 11.03
C ALA A 5 12.55 -0.87 11.67
N ARG A 6 12.47 0.41 11.29
CA ARG A 6 11.42 1.33 11.72
C ARG A 6 10.20 1.25 10.81
N ILE A 7 10.43 1.15 9.50
CA ILE A 7 9.38 1.03 8.47
C ILE A 7 8.62 -0.30 8.61
N GLN A 8 9.32 -1.40 8.91
CA GLN A 8 8.70 -2.72 9.10
C GLN A 8 7.85 -2.79 10.39
N ARG A 9 8.23 -2.05 11.45
CA ARG A 9 7.50 -2.02 12.73
C ARG A 9 6.18 -1.26 12.66
N ASP A 10 6.03 -0.34 11.71
CA ASP A 10 4.80 0.45 11.53
C ASP A 10 3.67 -0.35 10.84
N ILE A 11 3.98 -1.46 10.17
CA ILE A 11 3.01 -2.31 9.46
C ILE A 11 2.27 -3.26 10.43
N THR A 12 2.89 -3.67 11.54
CA THR A 12 2.38 -4.71 12.46
C THR A 12 1.26 -4.23 13.40
N GLY A 13 0.99 -2.93 13.48
CA GLY A 13 -0.09 -2.40 14.31
C GLY A 13 -1.42 -2.29 13.58
N THR A 14 -2.03 -3.38 13.10
CA THR A 14 -3.31 -3.32 12.35
C THR A 14 -4.43 -2.56 13.10
N ALA A 15 -4.49 -2.69 14.43
CA ALA A 15 -5.41 -1.90 15.27
C ALA A 15 -5.06 -0.39 15.29
N SER A 16 -3.77 -0.05 15.31
CA SER A 16 -3.28 1.34 15.24
C SER A 16 -3.51 1.94 13.85
N TYR A 17 -3.26 1.18 12.79
CA TYR A 17 -3.46 1.58 11.41
C TYR A 17 -4.93 1.84 11.09
N LEU A 18 -5.82 0.89 11.40
CA LEU A 18 -7.26 1.06 11.18
C LEU A 18 -7.83 2.20 12.04
N GLY A 19 -7.36 2.35 13.29
CA GLY A 19 -7.71 3.49 14.13
C GLY A 19 -7.29 4.84 13.53
N GLN A 20 -6.07 4.92 12.99
CA GLN A 20 -5.56 6.12 12.33
C GLN A 20 -6.30 6.43 11.01
N VAL A 21 -6.61 5.42 10.21
CA VAL A 21 -7.38 5.57 8.97
C VAL A 21 -8.81 6.01 9.28
N ARG A 22 -9.46 5.42 10.29
CA ARG A 22 -10.79 5.88 10.76
C ARG A 22 -10.76 7.34 11.20
N LYS A 23 -9.79 7.72 12.04
CA LYS A 23 -9.65 9.08 12.55
C LYS A 23 -9.42 10.11 11.44
N ARG A 24 -8.64 9.75 10.41
CA ARG A 24 -8.29 10.65 9.29
C ARG A 24 -9.31 10.63 8.15
N GLY A 25 -10.23 9.66 8.16
CA GLY A 25 -11.20 9.38 7.10
C GLY A 25 -10.57 8.59 5.95
N ALA A 26 -11.08 7.38 5.69
CA ALA A 26 -10.49 6.44 4.72
C ALA A 26 -10.37 7.03 3.31
N LEU A 27 -11.44 7.65 2.79
CA LEU A 27 -11.44 8.28 1.46
C LEU A 27 -10.44 9.45 1.37
N ARG A 28 -10.30 10.23 2.45
CA ARG A 28 -9.32 11.33 2.51
C ARG A 28 -7.89 10.81 2.50
N VAL A 29 -7.64 9.74 3.24
CA VAL A 29 -6.33 9.07 3.24
C VAL A 29 -6.02 8.55 1.84
N GLN A 30 -6.93 7.79 1.23
CA GLN A 30 -6.77 7.23 -0.12
C GLN A 30 -6.51 8.32 -1.17
N ALA A 31 -7.31 9.39 -1.19
CA ALA A 31 -7.13 10.51 -2.11
C ALA A 31 -5.78 11.23 -1.93
N ALA A 32 -5.24 11.30 -0.72
CA ALA A 32 -3.97 11.95 -0.43
C ALA A 32 -2.73 11.05 -0.68
N THR A 33 -2.92 9.73 -0.79
CA THR A 33 -1.82 8.75 -0.88
C THR A 33 -0.90 8.98 -2.08
N PRO A 34 -1.39 9.20 -3.33
CA PRO A 34 -0.50 9.38 -4.48
C PRO A 34 0.46 10.58 -4.32
N ALA A 35 -0.05 11.70 -3.80
CA ALA A 35 0.77 12.88 -3.55
C ALA A 35 1.78 12.66 -2.41
N ARG A 36 1.44 11.86 -1.41
CA ARG A 36 2.35 11.49 -0.31
C ARG A 36 3.47 10.57 -0.79
N LEU A 37 3.15 9.56 -1.60
CA LEU A 37 4.15 8.65 -2.19
C LEU A 37 5.12 9.42 -3.08
N ARG A 38 4.61 10.31 -3.95
CA ARG A 38 5.46 11.20 -4.75
C ARG A 38 6.44 12.03 -3.92
N ARG A 39 5.99 12.59 -2.79
CA ARG A 39 6.87 13.36 -1.90
C ARG A 39 7.88 12.47 -1.19
N ALA A 40 7.49 11.29 -0.74
CA ALA A 40 8.38 10.35 -0.06
C ALA A 40 9.49 9.83 -0.97
N MET A 41 9.24 9.72 -2.28
CA MET A 41 10.23 9.27 -3.26
C MET A 41 11.01 10.41 -3.92
N ALA A 42 10.71 11.67 -3.60
CA ALA A 42 11.35 12.81 -4.22
C ALA A 42 12.86 12.81 -3.91
N GLY A 43 13.69 12.89 -4.95
CA GLY A 43 15.15 12.91 -4.82
C GLY A 43 15.82 11.54 -4.70
N LEU A 44 15.06 10.43 -4.69
CA LEU A 44 15.65 9.09 -4.73
C LEU A 44 16.18 8.77 -6.14
N SER A 45 17.38 8.19 -6.20
CA SER A 45 17.95 7.70 -7.46
C SER A 45 17.25 6.43 -7.92
N ARG A 46 17.38 6.09 -9.22
CA ARG A 46 16.86 4.81 -9.75
C ARG A 46 17.43 3.60 -9.00
N THR A 47 18.71 3.63 -8.66
CA THR A 47 19.36 2.57 -7.89
C THR A 47 18.77 2.44 -6.49
N ALA A 48 18.46 3.56 -5.82
CA ALA A 48 17.80 3.54 -4.52
C ALA A 48 16.36 2.98 -4.60
N LEU A 49 15.62 3.34 -5.64
CA LEU A 49 14.26 2.85 -5.87
C LEU A 49 14.20 1.34 -6.14
N ALA A 50 15.21 0.80 -6.83
CA ALA A 50 15.32 -0.61 -7.19
C ALA A 50 16.06 -1.48 -6.15
N TRP A 51 16.62 -0.88 -5.09
CA TRP A 51 17.34 -1.62 -4.07
C TRP A 51 16.39 -2.46 -3.21
N ARG A 52 16.77 -3.71 -2.97
CA ARG A 52 16.07 -4.64 -2.07
C ARG A 52 16.85 -4.82 -0.77
N PRO A 53 16.21 -4.72 0.42
CA PRO A 53 16.93 -4.81 1.68
C PRO A 53 17.47 -6.20 2.01
N ALA A 54 16.78 -7.26 1.59
CA ALA A 54 17.19 -8.65 1.77
C ALA A 54 16.64 -9.54 0.63
N PRO A 55 17.20 -10.75 0.43
CA PRO A 55 16.61 -11.73 -0.47
C PRO A 55 15.14 -12.00 -0.11
N GLY A 56 14.25 -11.90 -1.10
CA GLY A 56 12.82 -12.09 -0.92
C GLY A 56 12.04 -10.85 -0.48
N GLU A 57 12.70 -9.74 -0.14
CA GLU A 57 12.01 -8.47 0.15
C GLU A 57 11.83 -7.60 -1.10
N TRP A 58 10.77 -6.81 -1.12
CA TRP A 58 10.48 -5.89 -2.20
C TRP A 58 11.27 -4.59 -2.08
N SER A 59 11.65 -4.04 -3.23
CA SER A 59 12.16 -2.70 -3.38
C SER A 59 11.04 -1.65 -3.26
N ILE A 60 11.42 -0.37 -3.11
CA ILE A 60 10.46 0.74 -3.07
C ILE A 60 9.64 0.78 -4.36
N GLN A 61 10.28 0.58 -5.51
CA GLN A 61 9.61 0.57 -6.81
C GLN A 61 8.56 -0.54 -6.87
N GLU A 62 8.90 -1.75 -6.41
CA GLU A 62 8.00 -2.90 -6.42
C GLU A 62 6.80 -2.68 -5.49
N ILE A 63 7.01 -2.12 -4.30
CA ILE A 63 5.93 -1.74 -3.38
C ILE A 63 4.96 -0.76 -4.05
N VAL A 64 5.47 0.28 -4.73
CA VAL A 64 4.61 1.29 -5.36
C VAL A 64 3.86 0.75 -6.57
N CYS A 65 4.50 -0.09 -7.39
CA CYS A 65 3.83 -0.79 -8.49
C CYS A 65 2.70 -1.69 -7.94
N HIS A 66 2.98 -2.48 -6.92
CA HIS A 66 1.99 -3.34 -6.29
C HIS A 66 0.80 -2.55 -5.72
N LEU A 67 1.04 -1.39 -5.09
CA LEU A 67 -0.05 -0.50 -4.65
C LEU A 67 -0.95 -0.08 -5.81
N ALA A 68 -0.40 0.18 -7.00
CA ALA A 68 -1.21 0.52 -8.17
C ALA A 68 -2.08 -0.66 -8.64
N ASP A 69 -1.53 -1.87 -8.63
CA ASP A 69 -2.28 -3.10 -8.97
C ASP A 69 -3.44 -3.33 -7.98
N VAL A 70 -3.16 -3.15 -6.68
CA VAL A 70 -4.17 -3.27 -5.62
C VAL A 70 -5.28 -2.22 -5.74
N GLU A 71 -5.00 -1.00 -6.20
CA GLU A 71 -6.03 0.02 -6.44
C GLU A 71 -7.00 -0.40 -7.56
N VAL A 72 -6.53 -1.08 -8.60
CA VAL A 72 -7.40 -1.63 -9.66
C VAL A 72 -8.33 -2.70 -9.09
N VAL A 73 -7.78 -3.65 -8.32
CA VAL A 73 -8.55 -4.72 -7.67
C VAL A 73 -9.57 -4.15 -6.69
N ASN A 74 -9.18 -3.18 -5.86
CA ASN A 74 -10.06 -2.54 -4.90
C ASN A 74 -11.17 -1.75 -5.58
N GLY A 75 -10.89 -1.04 -6.67
CA GLY A 75 -11.91 -0.36 -7.46
C GLY A 75 -12.99 -1.32 -7.97
N TRP A 76 -12.61 -2.52 -8.44
CA TRP A 76 -13.56 -3.56 -8.80
C TRP A 76 -14.36 -4.06 -7.59
N ARG A 77 -13.69 -4.35 -6.46
CA ARG A 77 -14.35 -4.81 -5.23
C ARG A 77 -15.35 -3.79 -4.70
N TYR A 78 -15.04 -2.49 -4.71
CA TYR A 78 -15.97 -1.44 -4.29
C TYR A 78 -17.23 -1.43 -5.15
N ARG A 79 -17.08 -1.54 -6.48
CA ARG A 79 -18.23 -1.64 -7.38
C ARG A 79 -19.07 -2.88 -7.09
N MET A 80 -18.44 -4.03 -6.85
CA MET A 80 -19.16 -5.26 -6.48
C MET A 80 -19.92 -5.12 -5.16
N ILE A 81 -19.29 -4.58 -4.12
CA ILE A 81 -19.91 -4.35 -2.81
C ILE A 81 -21.15 -3.46 -2.94
N LEU A 82 -21.04 -2.38 -3.73
CA LEU A 82 -22.13 -1.43 -3.91
C LEU A 82 -23.26 -1.98 -4.79
N ALA A 83 -22.94 -2.80 -5.79
CA ALA A 83 -23.92 -3.31 -6.76
C ALA A 83 -24.58 -4.63 -6.34
N GLN A 84 -23.90 -5.46 -5.54
CA GLN A 84 -24.33 -6.83 -5.24
C GLN A 84 -24.05 -7.18 -3.78
N SER A 85 -25.10 -7.11 -2.95
CA SER A 85 -25.01 -7.52 -1.55
C SER A 85 -24.75 -9.02 -1.41
N GLY A 86 -23.81 -9.38 -0.53
CA GLY A 86 -23.45 -10.78 -0.28
C GLY A 86 -22.46 -11.39 -1.27
N SER A 87 -21.96 -10.62 -2.25
CA SER A 87 -20.95 -11.12 -3.19
C SER A 87 -19.65 -11.50 -2.49
N ARG A 88 -19.13 -12.68 -2.82
CA ARG A 88 -17.81 -13.13 -2.39
C ARG A 88 -16.75 -12.25 -3.08
N LEU A 89 -15.85 -11.68 -2.28
CA LEU A 89 -14.69 -10.96 -2.80
C LEU A 89 -13.61 -11.99 -3.17
N THR A 90 -13.28 -12.06 -4.46
CA THR A 90 -12.22 -12.95 -4.95
C THR A 90 -10.88 -12.58 -4.32
N ALA A 91 -10.15 -13.59 -3.83
CA ALA A 91 -8.78 -13.43 -3.36
C ALA A 91 -7.86 -13.04 -4.53
N PHE A 92 -6.82 -12.30 -4.22
CA PHE A 92 -5.77 -11.94 -5.18
C PHE A 92 -4.47 -12.52 -4.65
N ASP A 93 -3.73 -13.23 -5.50
CA ASP A 93 -2.38 -13.68 -5.18
C ASP A 93 -1.44 -12.48 -5.35
N GLN A 94 -0.94 -11.95 -4.23
CA GLN A 94 -0.10 -10.76 -4.23
C GLN A 94 1.32 -11.02 -4.72
N ASP A 95 1.72 -12.30 -4.78
CA ASP A 95 3.06 -12.72 -5.17
C ASP A 95 3.12 -13.20 -6.63
N ARG A 96 1.98 -13.19 -7.35
CA ARG A 96 1.87 -13.68 -8.74
C ARG A 96 1.06 -12.79 -9.66
#